data_AF-A0A1Q7W0G8-F1
#
_entry.id   AF-A0A1Q7W0G8-F1
#
_cell.length_a   1.000
_cell.length_b   1.000
_cell.length_c   1.000
_cell.angle_alpha   90.00
_cell.angle_beta   90.00
_cell.angle_gamma   90.00
#
_symmetry.space_group_name_H-M   'P 1'
#
loop_
_entity.id
_entity.type
_entity.pdbx_description
1 polymer ?
#
loop_
_entity_poly.entity_id
_entity_poly.type
_entity_poly.pdbx_seq_one_letter_code
_entity_poly.pdbx_strand_id
1 'polypeptide(L)'
;QIHLGVRVREGPGKGELVWHRPNRATLQTMLKHPLYAGSYVYGRRQEDPRRKQPERPRTGRVVMTTDQWLVLLSNRCPAYISPEQYERNQARLQANRARADAMGAVRSGSALLAGLVVCARCGCRLGVHYDGGGPLHTYECVERWTHYGEPRCQHLAGPCLDTFVSQQVLAALEPAALELSLTATERVEQERAELDRIWQQRRERAAYEVERAARQYHAVEPEHRLVARTLERAWEEKLAAQQQLEEEYHRFLQQKPRLLSETEREAIRRLATDIPALWAAPTTTDADRKEIIRQLIERIIVDVQGSSERVNVRIEWIGGNHTEGIVIRPVGKLSELSTYPQICHQIQVLTDAGWTAIAIAQALSDAGFRPPRSTTGFRAETITQLQRQLGVRAPRPRVRQHDGLLPDEWWPTELVRTLGIPRGSLYHWIRQGLVRARQLDEPLHRWVVWADEAEQERLREYHQRAIGDDFRHRWTDAPLAEQL
;
A
#
# COMPACT_ATOMS: atom_id res chain seq x y z
N GLN A 1 21.98 -10.58 -31.19
CA GLN A 1 22.46 -9.53 -30.27
C GLN A 1 22.54 -8.20 -31.02
N ILE A 2 22.05 -7.10 -30.44
CA ILE A 2 22.04 -5.78 -31.08
C ILE A 2 23.45 -5.19 -31.07
N HIS A 3 23.92 -4.69 -32.22
CA HIS A 3 25.17 -3.96 -32.38
C HIS A 3 24.90 -2.54 -32.89
N LEU A 4 25.73 -1.58 -32.50
CA LEU A 4 25.64 -0.18 -32.91
C LEU A 4 26.85 0.19 -33.77
N GLY A 5 26.60 0.69 -34.98
CA GLY A 5 27.64 1.24 -35.85
C GLY A 5 28.16 2.57 -35.31
N VAL A 6 29.46 2.68 -35.10
CA VAL A 6 30.14 3.91 -34.67
C VAL A 6 31.28 4.17 -35.62
N ARG A 7 31.40 5.41 -36.12
CA ARG A 7 32.60 5.83 -36.85
C ARG A 7 33.72 6.13 -35.87
N VAL A 8 34.87 5.50 -36.08
CA VAL A 8 36.08 5.69 -35.25
C VAL A 8 36.49 7.16 -35.31
N ARG A 9 36.69 7.80 -34.14
CA ARG A 9 36.95 9.24 -34.04
C ARG A 9 38.44 9.61 -34.12
N GLU A 10 39.32 8.69 -33.72
CA GLU A 10 40.76 8.92 -33.55
C GLU A 10 41.55 7.64 -33.91
N GLY A 11 42.85 7.79 -34.23
CA GLY A 11 43.72 6.67 -34.58
C GLY A 11 43.72 6.28 -36.07
N PRO A 12 44.43 5.20 -36.44
CA PRO A 12 44.67 4.81 -37.84
C PRO A 12 43.42 4.42 -38.62
N GLY A 13 42.36 3.93 -37.95
CA GLY A 13 41.07 3.60 -38.57
C GLY A 13 40.03 4.73 -38.54
N LYS A 14 40.44 5.99 -38.37
CA LYS A 14 39.53 7.13 -38.23
C LYS A 14 38.56 7.21 -39.42
N GLY A 15 37.27 7.27 -39.12
CA GLY A 15 36.19 7.36 -40.10
C GLY A 15 35.60 5.99 -40.51
N GLU A 16 36.28 4.88 -40.24
CA GLU A 16 35.75 3.54 -40.51
C GLU A 16 34.54 3.23 -39.64
N LEU A 17 33.56 2.53 -40.20
CA LEU A 17 32.36 2.10 -39.49
C LEU A 17 32.64 0.78 -38.77
N VAL A 18 32.65 0.82 -37.44
CA VAL A 18 32.86 -0.37 -36.60
C VAL A 18 31.60 -0.65 -35.79
N TRP A 19 31.25 -1.92 -35.65
CA TRP A 19 30.08 -2.37 -34.92
C TRP A 19 30.46 -2.77 -33.50
N HIS A 20 29.96 -2.02 -32.52
CA HIS A 20 30.21 -2.29 -31.10
C HIS A 20 28.94 -2.69 -30.37
N ARG A 21 29.10 -3.42 -29.27
CA ARG A 21 28.02 -3.64 -28.32
C ARG A 21 27.56 -2.28 -27.77
N PRO A 22 26.26 -1.96 -27.78
CA PRO A 22 25.77 -0.70 -27.27
C PRO A 22 26.02 -0.61 -25.75
N ASN A 23 26.50 0.55 -25.30
CA ASN A 23 26.64 0.84 -23.88
C ASN A 23 25.46 1.71 -23.40
N ARG A 24 25.16 1.67 -22.09
CA ARG A 24 24.02 2.39 -21.49
C ARG A 24 24.08 3.91 -21.72
N ALA A 25 25.27 4.52 -21.62
CA ALA A 25 25.43 5.98 -21.72
C ALA A 25 25.17 6.49 -23.15
N THR A 26 25.62 5.75 -24.16
CA THR A 26 25.37 6.01 -25.57
C THR A 26 23.88 5.88 -25.87
N LEU A 27 23.24 4.80 -25.44
CA LEU A 27 21.79 4.60 -25.61
C LEU A 27 20.99 5.74 -24.96
N GLN A 28 21.34 6.14 -23.74
CA GLN A 28 20.67 7.23 -23.04
C GLN A 28 20.86 8.58 -23.77
N THR A 29 22.03 8.80 -24.37
CA THR A 29 22.30 10.00 -25.16
C THR A 29 21.46 10.02 -26.43
N MET A 30 21.42 8.89 -27.15
CA MET A 30 20.63 8.75 -28.38
C MET A 30 19.14 8.95 -28.11
N LEU A 31 18.58 8.22 -27.13
CA LEU A 31 17.16 8.29 -26.79
C LEU A 31 16.74 9.70 -26.35
N LYS A 32 17.64 10.50 -25.77
CA LYS A 32 17.35 11.88 -25.34
C LYS A 32 17.66 12.94 -26.39
N HIS A 33 18.20 12.60 -27.56
CA HIS A 33 18.63 13.59 -28.53
C HIS A 33 17.50 13.92 -29.54
N PRO A 34 17.05 15.17 -29.66
CA PRO A 34 15.92 15.56 -30.51
C PRO A 34 16.23 15.50 -32.02
N LEU A 35 17.51 15.42 -32.41
CA LEU A 35 17.94 15.15 -33.79
C LEU A 35 17.26 13.91 -34.39
N TYR A 36 17.05 12.85 -33.61
CA TYR A 36 16.38 11.65 -34.11
C TYR A 36 14.90 11.89 -34.47
N ALA A 37 14.34 12.99 -33.99
CA ALA A 37 13.02 13.51 -34.34
C ALA A 37 13.07 14.67 -35.35
N GLY A 38 14.19 14.85 -36.07
CA GLY A 38 14.35 15.86 -37.10
C GLY A 38 14.60 17.29 -36.61
N SER A 39 14.75 17.48 -35.30
CA SER A 39 15.00 18.80 -34.71
C SER A 39 16.49 19.08 -34.58
N TYR A 40 16.94 20.16 -35.22
CA TYR A 40 18.30 20.68 -35.02
C TYR A 40 18.33 21.51 -33.72
N VAL A 41 19.32 21.24 -32.88
CA VAL A 41 19.46 21.92 -31.59
C VAL A 41 20.89 22.36 -31.32
N TYR A 42 21.03 23.55 -30.77
CA TYR A 42 22.31 24.09 -30.28
C TYR A 42 22.14 24.69 -28.89
N GLY A 43 23.19 24.63 -28.07
CA GLY A 43 23.13 25.10 -26.68
C GLY A 43 22.42 24.15 -25.70
N ARG A 44 22.23 22.86 -26.05
CA ARG A 44 21.64 21.86 -25.12
C ARG A 44 22.52 21.62 -23.88
N ARG A 45 23.83 21.73 -24.03
CA ARG A 45 24.79 21.68 -22.92
C ARG A 45 25.52 23.01 -22.89
N GLN A 46 25.42 23.71 -21.77
CA GLN A 46 26.08 25.00 -21.55
C GLN A 46 26.93 24.93 -20.28
N GLU A 47 27.87 25.84 -20.15
CA GLU A 47 28.63 26.02 -18.91
C GLU A 47 27.82 26.88 -17.95
N ASP A 48 27.54 26.34 -16.77
CA ASP A 48 26.98 27.06 -15.63
C ASP A 48 28.14 27.55 -14.74
N PRO A 49 28.41 28.87 -14.70
CA PRO A 49 29.49 29.43 -13.90
C PRO A 49 29.38 29.10 -12.40
N ARG A 50 28.15 28.92 -11.89
CA ARG A 50 27.90 28.62 -10.46
C ARG A 50 28.34 27.21 -10.06
N ARG A 51 28.46 26.31 -11.04
CA ARG A 51 28.89 24.92 -10.85
C ARG A 51 30.32 24.67 -11.31
N LYS A 52 31.03 25.72 -11.69
CA LYS A 52 32.43 25.67 -12.12
C LYS A 52 33.32 25.66 -10.88
N GLN A 53 34.17 24.65 -10.77
CA GLN A 53 35.17 24.58 -9.71
C GLN A 53 36.43 25.32 -10.19
N PRO A 54 36.96 26.29 -9.41
CA PRO A 54 38.30 26.78 -9.63
C PRO A 54 39.25 25.57 -9.57
N GLU A 55 40.20 25.46 -10.51
CA GLU A 55 41.11 24.31 -10.73
C GLU A 55 40.59 23.17 -11.62
N ARG A 56 39.31 23.10 -11.99
CA ARG A 56 38.80 22.07 -12.92
C ARG A 56 38.07 22.68 -14.12
N PRO A 57 38.77 23.01 -15.22
CA PRO A 57 38.21 23.74 -16.37
C PRO A 57 37.03 23.04 -17.04
N ARG A 58 36.95 21.71 -16.95
CA ARG A 58 35.89 20.88 -17.56
C ARG A 58 34.64 20.72 -16.70
N THR A 59 34.59 21.31 -15.50
CA THR A 59 33.41 21.28 -14.62
C THR A 59 32.40 22.37 -14.99
N GLY A 60 31.17 22.26 -14.50
CA GLY A 60 30.11 23.25 -14.74
C GLY A 60 29.25 23.00 -15.99
N ARG A 61 29.50 21.96 -16.81
CA ARG A 61 28.60 21.62 -17.92
C ARG A 61 27.27 21.07 -17.42
N VAL A 62 26.18 21.74 -17.74
CA VAL A 62 24.81 21.35 -17.37
C VAL A 62 23.98 21.13 -18.63
N VAL A 63 23.04 20.19 -18.57
CA VAL A 63 22.03 20.01 -19.63
C VAL A 63 20.91 21.01 -19.38
N MET A 64 20.69 21.91 -20.33
CA MET A 64 19.68 22.96 -20.26
C MET A 64 18.28 22.41 -20.55
N THR A 65 17.27 23.05 -19.97
CA THR A 65 15.87 22.83 -20.36
C THR A 65 15.62 23.39 -21.76
N THR A 66 14.55 22.92 -22.41
CA THR A 66 14.26 23.20 -23.83
C THR A 66 14.13 24.70 -24.13
N ASP A 67 13.57 25.45 -23.20
CA ASP A 67 13.40 26.91 -23.21
C ASP A 67 14.72 27.69 -23.11
N GLN A 68 15.77 27.05 -22.60
CA GLN A 68 17.10 27.64 -22.45
C GLN A 68 18.06 27.25 -23.58
N TRP A 69 17.59 26.53 -24.59
CA TRP A 69 18.40 26.21 -25.75
C TRP A 69 18.59 27.45 -26.62
N LEU A 70 19.82 27.68 -27.07
CA LEU A 70 20.15 28.84 -27.90
C LEU A 70 19.51 28.76 -29.29
N VAL A 71 19.36 27.54 -29.82
CA VAL A 71 18.70 27.29 -31.10
C VAL A 71 17.89 26.00 -31.02
N LEU A 72 16.63 26.07 -31.43
CA LEU A 72 15.76 24.93 -31.68
C LEU A 72 15.08 25.14 -33.03
N LEU A 73 15.43 24.33 -34.02
CA LEU A 73 14.80 24.36 -35.34
C LEU A 73 14.16 23.00 -35.63
N SER A 74 12.84 22.96 -35.59
CA SER A 74 12.05 21.77 -35.88
C SER A 74 12.12 21.39 -37.37
N ASN A 75 12.06 20.09 -37.65
CA ASN A 75 12.01 19.51 -39.02
C ASN A 75 13.12 20.01 -39.97
N ARG A 76 14.35 20.19 -39.48
CA ARG A 76 15.50 20.59 -40.30
C ARG A 76 16.41 19.43 -40.69
N CYS A 77 16.28 18.28 -40.04
CA CYS A 77 17.08 17.09 -40.31
C CYS A 77 16.19 15.90 -40.66
N PRO A 78 16.70 14.92 -41.43
CA PRO A 78 16.01 13.64 -41.59
C PRO A 78 15.71 13.01 -40.23
N ALA A 79 14.44 12.69 -39.98
CA ALA A 79 13.97 12.12 -38.74
C ALA A 79 13.88 10.58 -38.85
N TYR A 80 14.30 9.89 -37.79
CA TYR A 80 14.11 8.44 -37.66
C TYR A 80 12.81 8.08 -36.94
N ILE A 81 12.34 8.97 -36.07
CA ILE A 81 11.09 8.87 -35.32
C ILE A 81 10.33 10.19 -35.45
N SER A 82 9.02 10.16 -35.27
CA SER A 82 8.25 11.41 -35.26
C SER A 82 8.52 12.22 -33.98
N PRO A 83 8.29 13.56 -34.01
CA PRO A 83 8.33 14.39 -32.80
C PRO A 83 7.45 13.86 -31.66
N GLU A 84 6.24 13.41 -31.98
CA GLU A 84 5.28 12.88 -31.00
C GLU A 84 5.81 11.57 -30.37
N GLN A 85 6.44 10.70 -31.18
CA GLN A 85 7.07 9.50 -30.68
C GLN A 85 8.27 9.83 -29.76
N TYR A 86 9.06 10.85 -30.09
CA TYR A 86 10.17 11.30 -29.27
C TYR A 86 9.71 11.85 -27.92
N GLU A 87 8.67 12.69 -27.91
CA GLU A 87 8.08 13.23 -26.69
C GLU A 87 7.53 12.12 -25.79
N ARG A 88 6.78 11.17 -26.36
CA ARG A 88 6.31 9.98 -25.64
C ARG A 88 7.47 9.17 -25.04
N ASN A 89 8.56 9.02 -25.78
CA ASN A 89 9.76 8.35 -25.28
C ASN A 89 10.43 9.12 -24.14
N GLN A 90 10.51 10.46 -24.21
CA GLN A 90 11.02 11.29 -23.11
C GLN A 90 10.15 11.16 -21.85
N ALA A 91 8.82 11.22 -22.01
CA ALA A 91 7.88 11.05 -20.92
C ALA A 91 8.03 9.66 -20.26
N ARG A 92 8.18 8.60 -21.06
CA ARG A 92 8.44 7.24 -20.53
C ARG A 92 9.76 7.16 -19.77
N LEU A 93 10.83 7.77 -20.30
CA LEU A 93 12.13 7.81 -19.60
C LEU A 93 12.07 8.60 -18.28
N GLN A 94 11.24 9.66 -18.25
CA GLN A 94 11.00 10.45 -17.04
C GLN A 94 10.24 9.63 -16.00
N ALA A 95 9.14 8.98 -16.39
CA ALA A 95 8.33 8.14 -15.51
C ALA A 95 9.12 6.94 -14.97
N ASN A 96 10.04 6.37 -15.76
CA ASN A 96 10.86 5.22 -15.39
C ASN A 96 12.01 5.54 -14.43
N ARG A 97 12.20 6.81 -14.03
CA ARG A 97 13.26 7.17 -13.08
C ARG A 97 13.04 6.43 -11.76
N ALA A 98 14.12 5.85 -11.21
CA ALA A 98 14.11 5.22 -9.90
C ALA A 98 14.32 6.29 -8.81
N ARG A 99 13.31 7.15 -8.61
CA ARG A 99 13.26 8.19 -7.58
C ARG A 99 11.90 8.17 -6.89
N ALA A 100 11.83 8.69 -5.67
CA ALA A 100 10.61 8.71 -4.86
C ALA A 100 9.46 9.53 -5.50
N ASP A 101 9.78 10.51 -6.34
CA ASP A 101 8.81 11.36 -7.06
C ASP A 101 8.25 10.69 -8.33
N ALA A 102 8.90 9.64 -8.82
CA ALA A 102 8.54 8.95 -10.05
C ALA A 102 7.96 7.56 -9.79
N MET A 103 7.08 7.12 -10.70
CA MET A 103 6.45 5.80 -10.63
C MET A 103 7.45 4.63 -10.85
N GLY A 104 8.59 4.91 -11.47
CA GLY A 104 9.63 3.93 -11.77
C GLY A 104 9.24 2.98 -12.90
N ALA A 105 10.21 2.23 -13.41
CA ALA A 105 9.97 1.21 -14.44
C ALA A 105 9.15 0.03 -13.87
N VAL A 106 8.31 -0.58 -14.71
CA VAL A 106 7.62 -1.82 -14.38
C VAL A 106 8.66 -2.94 -14.19
N ARG A 107 8.51 -3.70 -13.11
CA ARG A 107 9.40 -4.82 -12.74
C ARG A 107 8.56 -6.04 -12.37
N SER A 108 9.17 -7.22 -12.45
CA SER A 108 8.55 -8.54 -12.27
C SER A 108 8.24 -8.97 -10.83
N GLY A 109 8.43 -8.11 -9.81
CA GLY A 109 8.08 -8.47 -8.43
C GLY A 109 6.56 -8.62 -8.22
N SER A 110 6.12 -9.23 -7.12
CA SER A 110 4.69 -9.50 -6.89
C SER A 110 3.84 -8.28 -6.52
N ALA A 111 4.45 -7.16 -6.13
CA ALA A 111 3.71 -5.95 -5.73
C ALA A 111 3.12 -5.23 -6.93
N LEU A 112 1.79 -5.36 -7.13
CA LEU A 112 1.09 -4.84 -8.30
C LEU A 112 1.00 -3.31 -8.32
N LEU A 113 1.04 -2.67 -7.16
CA LEU A 113 0.84 -1.22 -7.01
C LEU A 113 2.16 -0.47 -6.79
N ALA A 114 3.28 -1.13 -7.05
CA ALA A 114 4.61 -0.55 -6.93
C ALA A 114 4.71 0.77 -7.72
N GLY A 115 5.01 1.85 -7.01
CA GLY A 115 5.14 3.20 -7.59
C GLY A 115 3.82 3.97 -7.77
N LEU A 116 2.65 3.39 -7.43
CA LEU A 116 1.34 4.08 -7.49
C LEU A 116 0.82 4.52 -6.12
N VAL A 117 1.21 3.83 -5.05
CA VAL A 117 0.70 4.07 -3.70
C VAL A 117 1.34 5.32 -3.09
N VAL A 118 0.50 6.21 -2.53
CA VAL A 118 0.86 7.50 -1.94
C VAL A 118 0.31 7.59 -0.52
N CYS A 119 1.12 8.10 0.40
CA CYS A 119 0.76 8.30 1.79
C CYS A 119 -0.16 9.52 1.93
N ALA A 120 -1.38 9.36 2.47
CA ALA A 120 -2.28 10.48 2.73
C ALA A 120 -1.71 11.51 3.74
N ARG A 121 -0.83 11.06 4.65
CA ARG A 121 -0.30 11.88 5.75
C ARG A 121 0.86 12.77 5.36
N CYS A 122 1.76 12.30 4.48
CA CYS A 122 2.95 13.06 4.08
C CYS A 122 3.08 13.31 2.57
N GLY A 123 2.18 12.76 1.75
CA GLY A 123 2.20 12.90 0.29
C GLY A 123 3.30 12.13 -0.43
N CYS A 124 4.20 11.43 0.29
CA CYS A 124 5.27 10.65 -0.31
C CYS A 124 4.73 9.32 -0.88
N ARG A 125 5.35 8.82 -1.96
CA ARG A 125 5.08 7.48 -2.48
C ARG A 125 5.59 6.41 -1.52
N LEU A 126 4.84 5.32 -1.37
CA LEU A 126 5.25 4.18 -0.54
C LEU A 126 6.24 3.31 -1.33
N GLY A 127 7.30 2.89 -0.65
CA GLY A 127 8.23 1.88 -1.13
C GLY A 127 7.63 0.48 -0.97
N VAL A 128 8.19 -0.49 -1.70
CA VAL A 128 7.84 -1.91 -1.55
C VAL A 128 8.96 -2.62 -0.82
N HIS A 129 8.61 -3.33 0.25
CA HIS A 129 9.49 -4.27 0.91
C HIS A 129 9.02 -5.70 0.63
N TYR A 130 9.94 -6.58 0.25
CA TYR A 130 9.66 -8.00 0.02
C TYR A 130 10.25 -8.79 1.19
N ASP A 131 9.40 -9.51 1.91
CA ASP A 131 9.85 -10.42 2.95
C ASP A 131 10.32 -11.72 2.26
N GLY A 132 11.53 -12.20 2.55
CA GLY A 132 12.22 -13.27 1.81
C GLY A 132 11.57 -14.66 1.79
N GLY A 133 10.31 -14.80 2.22
CA GLY A 133 9.54 -16.05 2.25
C GLY A 133 8.16 -15.92 1.58
N GLY A 134 8.12 -15.96 0.25
CA GLY A 134 6.88 -16.02 -0.57
C GLY A 134 6.49 -14.69 -1.24
N PRO A 135 5.32 -14.61 -1.91
CA PRO A 135 4.85 -13.39 -2.59
C PRO A 135 4.38 -12.29 -1.61
N LEU A 136 4.77 -12.38 -0.34
CA LEU A 136 4.44 -11.44 0.70
C LEU A 136 5.30 -10.20 0.55
N HIS A 137 4.62 -9.08 0.37
CA HIS A 137 5.24 -7.77 0.27
C HIS A 137 4.43 -6.78 1.10
N THR A 138 5.10 -5.71 1.53
CA THR A 138 4.48 -4.62 2.29
C THR A 138 4.73 -3.31 1.57
N TYR A 139 3.76 -2.40 1.66
CA TYR A 139 3.94 -1.02 1.25
C TYR A 139 4.31 -0.20 2.48
N GLU A 140 5.46 0.47 2.41
CA GLU A 140 6.02 1.21 3.55
C GLU A 140 6.30 2.67 3.18
N CYS A 141 5.84 3.59 4.00
CA CYS A 141 6.17 5.00 3.89
C CYS A 141 7.42 5.30 4.73
N VAL A 142 8.59 5.18 4.10
CA VAL A 142 9.91 5.29 4.76
C VAL A 142 10.65 6.60 4.48
N GLU A 143 10.09 7.52 3.67
CA GLU A 143 10.81 8.73 3.24
C GLU A 143 11.35 9.55 4.44
N ARG A 144 10.49 9.85 5.42
CA ARG A 144 10.91 10.62 6.61
C ARG A 144 11.85 9.85 7.53
N TRP A 145 11.69 8.53 7.60
CA TRP A 145 12.59 7.67 8.36
C TRP A 145 14.00 7.67 7.75
N THR A 146 14.10 7.52 6.43
CA THR A 146 15.38 7.49 5.70
C THR A 146 16.09 8.85 5.73
N HIS A 147 15.35 9.96 5.57
CA HIS A 147 15.95 11.29 5.45
C HIS A 147 16.14 12.02 6.78
N TYR A 148 15.27 11.77 7.77
CA TYR A 148 15.23 12.53 9.02
C TYR A 148 15.30 11.65 10.28
N GLY A 149 15.35 10.32 10.16
CA GLY A 149 15.40 9.41 11.31
C GLY A 149 14.09 9.32 12.11
N GLU A 150 12.98 9.86 11.57
CA GLU A 150 11.67 9.84 12.21
C GLU A 150 11.03 8.43 12.22
N PRO A 151 10.05 8.15 13.10
CA PRO A 151 9.27 6.91 13.02
C PRO A 151 8.65 6.70 11.64
N ARG A 152 8.47 5.43 11.26
CA ARG A 152 7.79 5.07 10.00
C ARG A 152 6.39 5.66 9.98
N CYS A 153 6.05 6.37 8.90
CA CYS A 153 4.79 7.10 8.81
C CYS A 153 3.59 6.14 8.71
N GLN A 154 3.65 5.20 7.78
CA GLN A 154 2.62 4.18 7.54
C GLN A 154 3.26 2.90 6.99
N HIS A 155 2.67 1.74 7.32
CA HIS A 155 3.02 0.46 6.71
C HIS A 155 1.74 -0.37 6.54
N LEU A 156 1.62 -1.15 5.46
CA LEU A 156 0.48 -2.02 5.25
C LEU A 156 0.86 -3.28 4.44
N ALA A 157 0.15 -4.38 4.69
CA ALA A 157 0.33 -5.62 3.95
C ALA A 157 -0.17 -5.46 2.51
N GLY A 158 0.69 -5.71 1.53
CA GLY A 158 0.37 -5.47 0.13
C GLY A 158 -0.79 -6.26 -0.44
N PRO A 159 -0.92 -7.59 -0.19
CA PRO A 159 -1.92 -8.42 -0.84
C PRO A 159 -3.38 -7.95 -0.68
N CYS A 160 -3.76 -7.40 0.48
CA CYS A 160 -5.13 -6.92 0.69
C CYS A 160 -5.44 -5.67 -0.16
N LEU A 161 -4.46 -4.78 -0.32
CA LEU A 161 -4.59 -3.59 -1.17
C LEU A 161 -4.55 -3.97 -2.65
N ASP A 162 -3.63 -4.85 -3.04
CA ASP A 162 -3.51 -5.35 -4.41
C ASP A 162 -4.82 -6.02 -4.86
N THR A 163 -5.43 -6.83 -4.00
CA THR A 163 -6.73 -7.49 -4.28
C THR A 163 -7.84 -6.46 -4.48
N PHE A 164 -8.00 -5.52 -3.55
CA PHE A 164 -9.04 -4.49 -3.63
C PHE A 164 -8.90 -3.66 -4.91
N VAL A 165 -7.69 -3.17 -5.20
CA VAL A 165 -7.45 -2.34 -6.40
C VAL A 165 -7.62 -3.15 -7.68
N SER A 166 -7.19 -4.41 -7.71
CA SER A 166 -7.41 -5.27 -8.88
C SER A 166 -8.90 -5.47 -9.16
N GLN A 167 -9.71 -5.67 -8.12
CA GLN A 167 -11.17 -5.77 -8.27
C GLN A 167 -11.76 -4.47 -8.84
N GLN A 168 -11.35 -3.31 -8.33
CA GLN A 168 -11.81 -2.00 -8.85
C GLN A 168 -11.39 -1.78 -10.31
N VAL A 169 -10.16 -2.15 -10.67
CA VAL A 169 -9.66 -2.06 -12.04
C VAL A 169 -10.46 -2.94 -12.99
N LEU A 170 -10.74 -4.19 -12.60
CA LEU A 170 -11.54 -5.09 -13.41
C LEU A 170 -12.98 -4.60 -13.55
N ALA A 171 -13.59 -4.11 -12.46
CA ALA A 171 -14.93 -3.53 -12.49
C ALA A 171 -15.01 -2.29 -13.41
N ALA A 172 -13.99 -1.43 -13.39
CA ALA A 172 -13.91 -0.27 -14.27
C ALA A 172 -13.74 -0.63 -15.75
N LEU A 173 -13.20 -1.82 -16.04
CA LEU A 173 -13.03 -2.36 -17.38
C LEU A 173 -14.22 -3.22 -17.84
N GLU A 174 -15.23 -3.42 -17.01
CA GLU A 174 -16.42 -4.17 -17.44
C GLU A 174 -17.11 -3.45 -18.61
N PRO A 175 -17.62 -4.19 -19.62
CA PRO A 175 -18.22 -3.60 -20.81
C PRO A 175 -19.31 -2.55 -20.51
N ALA A 176 -20.13 -2.76 -19.48
CA ALA A 176 -21.17 -1.82 -19.09
C ALA A 176 -20.61 -0.47 -18.59
N ALA A 177 -19.50 -0.48 -17.85
CA ALA A 177 -18.80 0.73 -17.42
C ALA A 177 -18.10 1.43 -18.59
N LEU A 178 -17.61 0.64 -19.56
CA LEU A 178 -16.95 1.14 -20.76
C LEU A 178 -17.93 1.88 -21.69
N GLU A 179 -19.15 1.37 -21.90
CA GLU A 179 -20.17 2.01 -22.76
C GLU A 179 -20.58 3.40 -22.25
N LEU A 180 -20.71 3.56 -20.92
CA LEU A 180 -20.95 4.87 -20.31
C LEU A 180 -19.78 5.85 -20.56
N SER A 181 -18.55 5.34 -20.57
CA SER A 181 -17.36 6.14 -20.84
C SER A 181 -17.24 6.53 -22.33
N LEU A 182 -17.60 5.61 -23.24
CA LEU A 182 -17.62 5.87 -24.69
C LEU A 182 -18.68 6.91 -25.06
N THR A 183 -19.89 6.81 -24.53
CA THR A 183 -20.96 7.80 -24.77
C THR A 183 -20.63 9.18 -24.18
N ALA A 184 -19.98 9.25 -23.01
CA ALA A 184 -19.45 10.50 -22.48
C ALA A 184 -18.37 11.10 -23.40
N THR A 185 -17.55 10.26 -24.02
CA THR A 185 -16.50 10.69 -24.97
C THR A 185 -17.13 11.32 -26.21
N GLU A 186 -18.20 10.76 -26.76
CA GLU A 186 -18.91 11.34 -27.92
C GLU A 186 -19.44 12.75 -27.64
N ARG A 187 -19.93 13.01 -26.42
CA ARG A 187 -20.38 14.34 -26.00
C ARG A 187 -19.22 15.35 -25.98
N VAL A 188 -18.07 14.93 -25.44
CA VAL A 188 -16.84 15.75 -25.43
C VAL A 188 -16.32 15.98 -26.85
N GLU A 189 -16.47 15.01 -27.76
CA GLU A 189 -16.12 15.17 -29.17
C GLU A 189 -16.99 16.24 -29.85
N GLN A 190 -18.30 16.26 -29.58
CA GLN A 190 -19.22 17.26 -30.13
C GLN A 190 -18.90 18.69 -29.63
N GLU A 191 -18.73 18.86 -28.31
CA GLU A 191 -18.35 20.16 -27.72
C GLU A 191 -17.02 20.67 -28.28
N ARG A 192 -16.06 19.77 -28.51
CA ARG A 192 -14.77 20.14 -29.12
C ARG A 192 -14.87 20.48 -30.60
N ALA A 193 -15.76 19.85 -31.35
CA ALA A 193 -16.01 20.23 -32.74
C ALA A 193 -16.62 21.64 -32.85
N GLU A 194 -17.37 22.08 -31.83
CA GLU A 194 -17.82 23.47 -31.73
C GLU A 194 -16.67 24.42 -31.39
N LEU A 195 -15.81 24.06 -30.44
CA LEU A 195 -14.62 24.86 -30.12
C LEU A 195 -13.66 24.99 -31.31
N ASP A 196 -13.46 23.91 -32.08
CA ASP A 196 -12.63 23.93 -33.29
C ASP A 196 -13.20 24.89 -34.34
N ARG A 197 -14.54 24.90 -34.53
CA ARG A 197 -15.21 25.88 -35.40
C ARG A 197 -14.96 27.31 -34.95
N ILE A 198 -15.00 27.59 -33.65
CA ILE A 198 -14.68 28.92 -33.09
C ILE A 198 -13.22 29.29 -33.36
N TRP A 199 -12.28 28.35 -33.21
CA TRP A 199 -10.87 28.57 -33.53
C TRP A 199 -10.66 28.91 -35.01
N GLN A 200 -11.28 28.17 -35.93
CA GLN A 200 -11.19 28.45 -37.36
C GLN A 200 -11.71 29.86 -37.69
N GLN A 201 -12.86 30.25 -37.17
CA GLN A 201 -13.41 31.59 -37.36
C GLN A 201 -12.47 32.70 -36.85
N ARG A 202 -11.82 32.48 -35.69
CA ARG A 202 -10.82 33.44 -35.16
C ARG A 202 -9.60 33.56 -36.07
N ARG A 203 -9.12 32.43 -36.62
CA ARG A 203 -7.97 32.39 -37.54
C ARG A 203 -8.29 33.10 -38.86
N GLU A 204 -9.47 32.83 -39.42
CA GLU A 204 -9.95 33.52 -40.63
C GLU A 204 -10.04 35.04 -40.41
N ARG A 205 -10.59 35.47 -39.27
CA ARG A 205 -10.65 36.89 -38.92
C ARG A 205 -9.26 37.53 -38.79
N ALA A 206 -8.33 36.86 -38.12
CA ALA A 206 -6.96 37.36 -37.97
C ALA A 206 -6.25 37.48 -39.32
N ALA A 207 -6.37 36.46 -40.19
CA ALA A 207 -5.83 36.48 -41.54
C ALA A 207 -6.41 37.64 -42.37
N TYR A 208 -7.72 37.86 -42.30
CA TYR A 208 -8.38 38.98 -42.97
C TYR A 208 -7.90 40.34 -42.44
N GLU A 209 -7.72 40.50 -41.12
CA GLU A 209 -7.22 41.73 -40.52
C GLU A 209 -5.76 42.03 -40.95
N VAL A 210 -4.92 41.01 -41.06
CA VAL A 210 -3.55 41.12 -41.60
C VAL A 210 -3.58 41.55 -43.07
N GLU A 211 -4.39 40.89 -43.90
CA GLU A 211 -4.51 41.23 -45.33
C GLU A 211 -5.03 42.65 -45.54
N ARG A 212 -6.00 43.08 -44.71
CA ARG A 212 -6.53 44.44 -44.75
C ARG A 212 -5.46 45.47 -44.36
N ALA A 213 -4.69 45.22 -43.30
CA ALA A 213 -3.60 46.10 -42.87
C ALA A 213 -2.49 46.19 -43.93
N ALA A 214 -2.13 45.07 -44.56
CA ALA A 214 -1.17 45.02 -45.65
C ALA A 214 -1.63 45.86 -46.86
N ARG A 215 -2.89 45.72 -47.28
CA ARG A 215 -3.46 46.53 -48.38
C ARG A 215 -3.44 48.03 -48.06
N GLN A 216 -3.73 48.42 -46.83
CA GLN A 216 -3.66 49.81 -46.40
C GLN A 216 -2.23 50.35 -46.47
N TYR A 217 -1.25 49.57 -46.01
CA TYR A 217 0.17 49.93 -46.08
C TYR A 217 0.65 50.07 -47.53
N HIS A 218 0.32 49.10 -48.40
CA HIS A 218 0.73 49.12 -49.81
C HIS A 218 0.08 50.24 -50.65
N ALA A 219 -1.05 50.80 -50.21
CA ALA A 219 -1.73 51.89 -50.90
C ALA A 219 -1.21 53.29 -50.53
N VAL A 220 -0.31 53.41 -49.53
CA VAL A 220 0.22 54.70 -49.08
C VAL A 220 1.42 55.13 -49.92
N GLU A 221 1.38 56.38 -50.37
CA GLU A 221 2.51 57.02 -51.05
C GLU A 221 3.72 57.21 -50.11
N PRO A 222 4.96 56.94 -50.55
CA PRO A 222 6.17 56.99 -49.71
C PRO A 222 6.42 58.35 -49.04
N GLU A 223 5.88 59.43 -49.61
CA GLU A 223 6.01 60.80 -49.13
C GLU A 223 5.25 61.03 -47.81
N HIS A 224 4.21 60.24 -47.53
CA HIS A 224 3.43 60.30 -46.28
C HIS A 224 4.07 59.46 -45.15
N ARG A 225 5.33 59.76 -44.84
CA ARG A 225 6.19 58.96 -43.94
C ARG A 225 5.59 58.65 -42.57
N LEU A 226 4.84 59.59 -41.97
CA LEU A 226 4.20 59.37 -40.66
C LEU A 226 3.05 58.35 -40.75
N VAL A 227 2.27 58.40 -41.83
CA VAL A 227 1.15 57.48 -42.09
C VAL A 227 1.69 56.08 -42.41
N ALA A 228 2.71 56.00 -43.27
CA ALA A 228 3.37 54.74 -43.62
C ALA A 228 3.90 54.00 -42.38
N ARG A 229 4.62 54.69 -41.48
CA ARG A 229 5.11 54.11 -40.21
C ARG A 229 3.99 53.62 -39.30
N THR A 230 2.86 54.35 -39.27
CA THR A 230 1.73 53.97 -38.42
C THR A 230 1.05 52.71 -38.96
N LEU A 231 0.89 52.61 -40.29
CA LEU A 231 0.31 51.44 -40.94
C LEU A 231 1.25 50.23 -40.93
N GLU A 232 2.56 50.45 -41.05
CA GLU A 232 3.59 49.41 -40.88
C GLU A 232 3.50 48.81 -39.48
N ARG A 233 3.51 49.63 -38.45
CA ARG A 233 3.33 49.18 -37.06
C ARG A 233 2.01 48.44 -36.86
N ALA A 234 0.91 48.95 -37.41
CA ALA A 234 -0.38 48.28 -37.33
C ALA A 234 -0.35 46.91 -38.04
N TRP A 235 0.36 46.79 -39.16
CA TRP A 235 0.53 45.53 -39.87
C TRP A 235 1.40 44.55 -39.08
N GLU A 236 2.52 45.01 -38.50
CA GLU A 236 3.37 44.22 -37.60
C GLU A 236 2.60 43.70 -36.38
N GLU A 237 1.78 44.56 -35.75
CA GLU A 237 0.92 44.18 -34.62
C GLU A 237 -0.10 43.10 -35.02
N LYS A 238 -0.69 43.18 -36.22
CA LYS A 238 -1.62 42.15 -36.73
C LYS A 238 -0.90 40.84 -37.10
N LEU A 239 0.28 40.92 -37.70
CA LEU A 239 1.12 39.75 -38.01
C LEU A 239 1.51 38.99 -36.72
N ALA A 240 1.95 39.73 -35.69
CA ALA A 240 2.26 39.13 -34.40
C ALA A 240 1.04 38.48 -33.75
N ALA A 241 -0.14 39.12 -33.81
CA ALA A 241 -1.38 38.56 -33.28
C ALA A 241 -1.82 37.29 -34.04
N GLN A 242 -1.68 37.24 -35.37
CA GLN A 242 -1.95 36.03 -36.16
C GLN A 242 -1.00 34.90 -35.76
N GLN A 243 0.30 35.18 -35.65
CA GLN A 243 1.29 34.19 -35.27
C GLN A 243 1.00 33.61 -33.88
N GLN A 244 0.70 34.46 -32.90
CA GLN A 244 0.32 34.02 -31.56
C GLN A 244 -0.94 33.13 -31.59
N LEU A 245 -1.95 33.51 -32.37
CA LEU A 245 -3.18 32.73 -32.51
C LEU A 245 -2.93 31.36 -33.16
N GLU A 246 -2.03 31.29 -34.15
CA GLU A 246 -1.62 30.02 -34.77
C GLU A 246 -0.86 29.13 -33.79
N GLU A 247 0.02 29.69 -32.96
CA GLU A 247 0.73 28.95 -31.91
C GLU A 247 -0.23 28.41 -30.84
N GLU A 248 -1.22 29.22 -30.42
CA GLU A 248 -2.26 28.79 -29.49
C GLU A 248 -3.16 27.70 -30.08
N TYR A 249 -3.53 27.81 -31.35
CA TYR A 249 -4.30 26.78 -32.05
C TYR A 249 -3.49 25.48 -32.21
N HIS A 250 -2.20 25.58 -32.54
CA HIS A 250 -1.32 24.41 -32.57
C HIS A 250 -1.22 23.73 -31.20
N ARG A 251 -1.15 24.50 -30.11
CA ARG A 251 -1.18 23.97 -28.74
C ARG A 251 -2.52 23.29 -28.43
N PHE A 252 -3.64 23.89 -28.83
CA PHE A 252 -4.96 23.29 -28.71
C PHE A 252 -5.07 21.95 -29.46
N LEU A 253 -4.55 21.88 -30.69
CA LEU A 253 -4.51 20.65 -31.47
C LEU A 253 -3.62 19.57 -30.84
N GLN A 254 -2.46 19.94 -30.30
CA GLN A 254 -1.59 19.00 -29.58
C GLN A 254 -2.22 18.45 -28.30
N GLN A 255 -3.12 19.20 -27.69
CA GLN A 255 -3.88 18.77 -26.51
C GLN A 255 -5.15 17.99 -26.88
N LYS A 256 -5.46 17.83 -28.18
CA LYS A 256 -6.63 17.08 -28.63
C LYS A 256 -6.37 15.58 -28.46
N PRO A 257 -7.20 14.86 -27.67
CA PRO A 257 -7.16 13.42 -27.61
C PRO A 257 -7.45 12.83 -28.99
N ARG A 258 -6.78 11.71 -29.28
CA ARG A 258 -7.02 10.96 -30.50
C ARG A 258 -8.49 10.50 -30.53
N LEU A 259 -9.18 10.79 -31.63
CA LEU A 259 -10.49 10.23 -31.92
C LEU A 259 -10.33 8.73 -32.18
N LEU A 260 -11.10 7.91 -31.47
CA LEU A 260 -11.12 6.47 -31.67
C LEU A 260 -12.00 6.15 -32.87
N SER A 261 -11.47 5.42 -33.86
CA SER A 261 -12.29 4.90 -34.95
C SER A 261 -13.29 3.88 -34.43
N GLU A 262 -14.38 3.60 -35.16
CA GLU A 262 -15.34 2.57 -34.75
C GLU A 262 -14.67 1.20 -34.63
N THR A 263 -13.70 0.90 -35.49
CA THR A 263 -12.89 -0.32 -35.40
C THR A 263 -12.04 -0.38 -34.13
N GLU A 264 -11.52 0.77 -33.66
CA GLU A 264 -10.78 0.85 -32.40
C GLU A 264 -11.73 0.72 -31.20
N ARG A 265 -12.92 1.34 -31.26
CA ARG A 265 -13.97 1.20 -30.23
C ARG A 265 -14.38 -0.25 -30.07
N GLU A 266 -14.65 -0.94 -31.17
CA GLU A 266 -14.99 -2.37 -31.14
C GLU A 266 -13.85 -3.25 -30.63
N ALA A 267 -12.60 -2.94 -31.01
CA ALA A 267 -11.44 -3.62 -30.46
C ALA A 267 -11.34 -3.43 -28.94
N ILE A 268 -11.61 -2.23 -28.41
CA ILE A 268 -11.62 -1.97 -26.97
C ILE A 268 -12.75 -2.76 -26.29
N ARG A 269 -13.97 -2.82 -26.85
CA ARG A 269 -15.07 -3.62 -26.29
C ARG A 269 -14.72 -5.10 -26.17
N ARG A 270 -14.13 -5.66 -27.23
CA ARG A 270 -13.67 -7.05 -27.23
C ARG A 270 -12.60 -7.28 -26.16
N LEU A 271 -11.59 -6.41 -26.11
CA LEU A 271 -10.53 -6.49 -25.11
C LEU A 271 -11.09 -6.38 -23.68
N ALA A 272 -12.04 -5.48 -23.44
CA ALA A 272 -12.69 -5.31 -22.15
C ALA A 272 -13.37 -6.61 -21.66
N THR A 273 -13.97 -7.38 -22.57
CA THR A 273 -14.58 -8.68 -22.26
C THR A 273 -13.52 -9.75 -21.97
N ASP A 274 -12.38 -9.73 -22.68
CA ASP A 274 -11.32 -10.73 -22.55
C ASP A 274 -10.38 -10.46 -21.35
N ILE A 275 -10.25 -9.22 -20.89
CA ILE A 275 -9.28 -8.82 -19.85
C ILE A 275 -9.42 -9.61 -18.55
N PRO A 276 -10.62 -9.84 -17.96
CA PRO A 276 -10.73 -10.62 -16.73
C PRO A 276 -10.16 -12.04 -16.85
N ALA A 277 -10.38 -12.70 -18.00
CA ALA A 277 -9.83 -14.02 -18.29
C ALA A 277 -8.31 -13.97 -18.46
N LEU A 278 -7.80 -12.98 -19.20
CA LEU A 278 -6.36 -12.76 -19.35
C LEU A 278 -5.70 -12.43 -18.01
N TRP A 279 -6.35 -11.66 -17.15
CA TRP A 279 -5.84 -11.28 -15.84
C TRP A 279 -5.60 -12.50 -14.94
N ALA A 280 -6.51 -13.48 -14.98
CA ALA A 280 -6.42 -14.72 -14.22
C ALA A 280 -5.53 -15.78 -14.88
N ALA A 281 -5.12 -15.60 -16.14
CA ALA A 281 -4.33 -16.59 -16.87
C ALA A 281 -2.93 -16.79 -16.23
N PRO A 282 -2.43 -18.04 -16.15
CA PRO A 282 -1.11 -18.34 -15.60
C PRO A 282 0.04 -17.81 -16.45
N THR A 283 -0.21 -17.54 -17.74
CA THR A 283 0.75 -16.94 -18.67
C THR A 283 0.92 -15.43 -18.47
N THR A 284 -0.04 -14.78 -17.80
CA THR A 284 0.01 -13.34 -17.53
C THR A 284 0.89 -13.08 -16.31
N THR A 285 1.93 -12.29 -16.51
CA THR A 285 2.90 -11.98 -15.46
C THR A 285 2.45 -10.79 -14.62
N ASP A 286 3.05 -10.63 -13.43
CA ASP A 286 2.80 -9.45 -12.59
C ASP A 286 3.31 -8.15 -13.24
N ALA A 287 4.26 -8.25 -14.17
CA ALA A 287 4.67 -7.12 -14.98
C ALA A 287 3.53 -6.68 -15.92
N ASP A 288 2.85 -7.63 -16.57
CA ASP A 288 1.72 -7.34 -17.46
C ASP A 288 0.54 -6.73 -16.67
N ARG A 289 0.22 -7.30 -15.51
CA ARG A 289 -0.82 -6.77 -14.60
C ARG A 289 -0.53 -5.33 -14.18
N LYS A 290 0.73 -5.01 -13.85
CA LYS A 290 1.16 -3.64 -13.53
C LYS A 290 1.02 -2.69 -14.70
N GLU A 291 1.35 -3.13 -15.91
CA GLU A 291 1.18 -2.29 -17.09
C GLU A 291 -0.28 -1.90 -17.26
N ILE A 292 -1.21 -2.84 -17.15
CA ILE A 292 -2.66 -2.56 -17.21
C ILE A 292 -3.09 -1.55 -16.14
N ILE A 293 -2.74 -1.79 -14.87
CA ILE A 293 -3.10 -0.89 -13.75
C ILE A 293 -2.60 0.54 -14.01
N ARG A 294 -1.35 0.69 -14.48
CA ARG A 294 -0.73 2.00 -14.71
C ARG A 294 -1.31 2.78 -15.89
N GLN A 295 -2.09 2.15 -16.77
CA GLN A 295 -2.82 2.85 -17.83
C GLN A 295 -4.15 3.45 -17.34
N LEU A 296 -4.65 2.99 -16.18
CA LEU A 296 -5.96 3.36 -15.68
C LEU A 296 -5.90 4.22 -14.41
N ILE A 297 -4.86 4.02 -13.59
CA ILE A 297 -4.73 4.66 -12.28
C ILE A 297 -3.59 5.67 -12.30
N GLU A 298 -3.88 6.89 -11.84
CA GLU A 298 -2.90 7.96 -11.67
C GLU A 298 -2.10 7.77 -10.37
N ARG A 299 -2.82 7.56 -9.26
CA ARG A 299 -2.25 7.27 -7.93
C ARG A 299 -3.28 6.69 -6.99
N ILE A 300 -2.80 6.05 -5.92
CA ILE A 300 -3.63 5.40 -4.91
C ILE A 300 -3.25 5.99 -3.56
N ILE A 301 -4.13 6.76 -2.96
CA ILE A 301 -3.90 7.41 -1.67
C ILE A 301 -4.37 6.48 -0.56
N VAL A 302 -3.50 6.21 0.40
CA VAL A 302 -3.79 5.31 1.53
C VAL A 302 -3.61 5.99 2.88
N ASP A 303 -4.55 5.72 3.79
CA ASP A 303 -4.48 6.10 5.19
C ASP A 303 -4.92 4.95 6.10
N VAL A 304 -3.96 4.39 6.82
CA VAL A 304 -4.18 3.38 7.86
C VAL A 304 -4.81 4.08 9.07
N GLN A 305 -5.97 3.63 9.54
CA GLN A 305 -6.62 4.26 10.69
C GLN A 305 -5.93 3.86 12.00
N GLY A 306 -5.04 4.72 12.51
CA GLY A 306 -4.26 4.45 13.72
C GLY A 306 -3.43 3.17 13.61
N SER A 307 -3.64 2.23 14.55
CA SER A 307 -3.06 0.89 14.51
C SER A 307 -4.04 -0.17 13.99
N SER A 308 -5.20 0.22 13.48
CA SER A 308 -6.28 -0.72 13.18
C SER A 308 -6.06 -1.55 11.93
N GLU A 309 -6.96 -2.51 11.70
CA GLU A 309 -7.09 -3.29 10.48
C GLU A 309 -7.69 -2.48 9.32
N ARG A 310 -8.24 -1.29 9.56
CA ARG A 310 -8.92 -0.50 8.52
C ARG A 310 -7.96 0.45 7.82
N VAL A 311 -7.98 0.42 6.49
CA VAL A 311 -7.21 1.30 5.62
C VAL A 311 -8.17 2.02 4.70
N ASN A 312 -8.23 3.34 4.81
CA ASN A 312 -8.93 4.18 3.84
C ASN A 312 -8.12 4.21 2.55
N VAL A 313 -8.77 3.93 1.43
CA VAL A 313 -8.15 3.91 0.10
C VAL A 313 -8.94 4.83 -0.80
N ARG A 314 -8.23 5.73 -1.49
CA ARG A 314 -8.76 6.58 -2.55
C ARG A 314 -7.96 6.32 -3.82
N ILE A 315 -8.61 5.74 -4.82
CA ILE A 315 -8.05 5.50 -6.14
C ILE A 315 -8.36 6.72 -6.99
N GLU A 316 -7.34 7.39 -7.50
CA GLU A 316 -7.49 8.47 -8.47
C GLU A 316 -7.22 7.92 -9.87
N TRP A 317 -8.25 7.98 -10.71
CA TRP A 317 -8.23 7.42 -12.06
C TRP A 317 -7.67 8.44 -13.04
N ILE A 318 -7.00 7.93 -14.07
CA ILE A 318 -6.64 8.72 -15.23
C ILE A 318 -7.94 9.19 -15.90
N GLY A 319 -8.17 10.50 -15.90
CA GLY A 319 -9.44 11.11 -16.31
C GLY A 319 -10.11 11.94 -15.22
N GLY A 320 -9.59 11.94 -13.99
CA GLY A 320 -9.98 12.87 -12.92
C GLY A 320 -11.08 12.37 -11.97
N ASN A 321 -11.68 11.21 -12.26
CA ASN A 321 -12.60 10.54 -11.34
C ASN A 321 -11.83 9.88 -10.18
N HIS A 322 -12.54 9.60 -9.09
CA HIS A 322 -11.97 8.87 -7.96
C HIS A 322 -12.96 7.86 -7.39
N THR A 323 -12.42 6.78 -6.83
CA THR A 323 -13.18 5.77 -6.09
C THR A 323 -12.62 5.67 -4.68
N GLU A 324 -13.49 5.65 -3.69
CA GLU A 324 -13.11 5.48 -2.28
C GLU A 324 -13.57 4.14 -1.74
N GLY A 325 -12.83 3.61 -0.78
CA GLY A 325 -13.18 2.36 -0.11
C GLY A 325 -12.35 2.11 1.14
N ILE A 326 -12.72 1.07 1.86
CA ILE A 326 -12.03 0.61 3.07
C ILE A 326 -11.50 -0.79 2.83
N VAL A 327 -10.20 -0.96 2.99
CA VAL A 327 -9.52 -2.25 2.92
C VAL A 327 -9.24 -2.75 4.33
N ILE A 328 -9.49 -4.04 4.56
CA ILE A 328 -9.16 -4.72 5.82
C ILE A 328 -7.80 -5.41 5.65
N ARG A 329 -6.79 -4.94 6.40
CA ARG A 329 -5.46 -5.53 6.44
C ARG A 329 -5.35 -6.55 7.59
N PRO A 330 -4.51 -7.59 7.45
CA PRO A 330 -4.21 -8.46 8.58
C PRO A 330 -3.48 -7.67 9.68
N VAL A 331 -3.90 -7.87 10.94
CA VAL A 331 -3.25 -7.28 12.13
C VAL A 331 -2.73 -8.36 13.07
N GLY A 332 -1.77 -7.99 13.91
CA GLY A 332 -1.10 -8.96 14.79
C GLY A 332 -1.83 -9.17 16.11
N LYS A 333 -2.48 -8.13 16.63
CA LYS A 333 -3.05 -8.10 17.98
C LYS A 333 -4.57 -7.94 17.93
N LEU A 334 -5.27 -8.55 18.89
CA LEU A 334 -6.72 -8.38 19.02
C LEU A 334 -7.12 -6.93 19.32
N SER A 335 -6.28 -6.21 20.08
CA SER A 335 -6.47 -4.79 20.40
C SER A 335 -6.39 -3.85 19.20
N GLU A 336 -5.86 -4.34 18.07
CA GLU A 336 -5.77 -3.61 16.81
C GLU A 336 -7.04 -3.80 15.97
N LEU A 337 -8.02 -4.60 16.40
CA LEU A 337 -9.29 -4.70 15.68
C LEU A 337 -10.21 -3.52 16.02
N SER A 338 -10.88 -2.98 15.00
CA SER A 338 -11.93 -1.98 15.13
C SER A 338 -13.12 -2.48 15.96
N THR A 339 -13.31 -3.80 16.01
CA THR A 339 -14.34 -4.49 16.80
C THR A 339 -13.90 -4.82 18.23
N TYR A 340 -12.66 -4.50 18.61
CA TYR A 340 -12.12 -4.84 19.93
C TYR A 340 -12.95 -4.32 21.10
N PRO A 341 -13.41 -3.04 21.11
CA PRO A 341 -14.25 -2.54 22.19
C PRO A 341 -15.56 -3.33 22.34
N GLN A 342 -16.20 -3.71 21.23
CA GLN A 342 -17.44 -4.51 21.23
C GLN A 342 -17.19 -5.93 21.76
N ILE A 343 -16.05 -6.54 21.39
CA ILE A 343 -15.65 -7.85 21.89
C ILE A 343 -15.45 -7.79 23.41
N CYS A 344 -14.73 -6.78 23.93
CA CYS A 344 -14.53 -6.59 25.36
C CYS A 344 -15.85 -6.43 26.11
N HIS A 345 -16.76 -5.60 25.58
CA HIS A 345 -18.09 -5.40 26.15
C HIS A 345 -18.91 -6.70 26.18
N GLN A 346 -18.95 -7.46 25.08
CA GLN A 346 -19.69 -8.73 25.06
C GLN A 346 -19.11 -9.77 26.02
N ILE A 347 -17.77 -9.87 26.11
CA ILE A 347 -17.13 -10.76 27.09
C ILE A 347 -17.57 -10.37 28.50
N GLN A 348 -17.59 -9.08 28.83
CA GLN A 348 -17.99 -8.61 30.14
C GLN A 348 -19.45 -8.98 30.45
N VAL A 349 -20.39 -8.63 29.56
CA VAL A 349 -21.82 -8.93 29.72
C VAL A 349 -22.08 -10.44 29.89
N LEU A 350 -21.46 -11.29 29.05
CA LEU A 350 -21.67 -12.73 29.12
C LEU A 350 -20.99 -13.37 30.34
N THR A 351 -19.85 -12.83 30.77
CA THR A 351 -19.17 -13.29 31.99
C THR A 351 -19.98 -12.95 33.23
N ASP A 352 -20.57 -11.76 33.28
CA ASP A 352 -21.45 -11.31 34.36
C ASP A 352 -22.74 -12.15 34.40
N ALA A 353 -23.24 -12.58 33.23
CA ALA A 353 -24.35 -13.52 33.11
C ALA A 353 -23.99 -14.98 33.48
N GLY A 354 -22.74 -15.25 33.90
CA GLY A 354 -22.29 -16.58 34.36
C GLY A 354 -21.96 -17.59 33.27
N TRP A 355 -21.77 -17.15 32.02
CA TRP A 355 -21.45 -18.04 30.92
C TRP A 355 -20.01 -18.58 31.02
N THR A 356 -19.80 -19.82 30.57
CA THR A 356 -18.47 -20.42 30.54
C THR A 356 -17.63 -19.85 29.39
N ALA A 357 -16.30 -19.88 29.52
CA ALA A 357 -15.40 -19.36 28.48
C ALA A 357 -15.58 -20.04 27.10
N ILE A 358 -16.00 -21.32 27.09
CA ILE A 358 -16.32 -22.05 25.85
C ILE A 358 -17.60 -21.48 25.22
N ALA A 359 -18.66 -21.29 26.01
CA ALA A 359 -19.93 -20.75 25.53
C ALA A 359 -19.77 -19.30 25.04
N ILE A 360 -18.97 -18.48 25.72
CA ILE A 360 -18.64 -17.11 25.29
C ILE A 360 -17.89 -17.13 23.95
N ALA A 361 -16.91 -18.03 23.79
CA ALA A 361 -16.15 -18.15 22.55
C ALA A 361 -17.04 -18.53 21.34
N GLN A 362 -18.01 -19.43 21.56
CA GLN A 362 -19.01 -19.80 20.56
C GLN A 362 -19.92 -18.61 20.25
N ALA A 363 -20.51 -17.97 21.26
CA ALA A 363 -21.39 -16.82 21.08
C ALA A 363 -20.73 -15.66 20.30
N LEU A 364 -19.46 -15.35 20.59
CA LEU A 364 -18.69 -14.35 19.83
C LEU A 364 -18.47 -14.78 18.39
N SER A 365 -18.22 -16.06 18.15
CA SER A 365 -18.00 -16.60 16.81
C SER A 365 -19.31 -16.61 16.00
N ASP A 366 -20.44 -16.89 16.63
CA ASP A 366 -21.78 -16.87 16.04
C ASP A 366 -22.24 -15.44 15.75
N ALA A 367 -21.87 -14.48 16.60
CA ALA A 367 -22.07 -13.04 16.36
C ALA A 367 -21.17 -12.47 15.26
N GLY A 368 -20.33 -13.29 14.62
CA GLY A 368 -19.47 -12.89 13.49
C GLY A 368 -18.14 -12.27 13.88
N PHE A 369 -17.80 -12.19 15.18
CA PHE A 369 -16.47 -11.73 15.59
C PHE A 369 -15.40 -12.79 15.26
N ARG A 370 -14.22 -12.32 14.82
CA ARG A 370 -13.09 -13.17 14.48
C ARG A 370 -11.79 -12.58 15.03
N PRO A 371 -10.92 -13.39 15.64
CA PRO A 371 -9.58 -12.96 16.02
C PRO A 371 -8.68 -12.79 14.77
N PRO A 372 -7.59 -11.99 14.84
CA PRO A 372 -6.83 -11.58 13.67
C PRO A 372 -6.09 -12.71 12.93
N ARG A 373 -5.79 -13.82 13.61
CA ARG A 373 -4.95 -14.92 13.09
C ARG A 373 -5.64 -16.28 13.02
N SER A 374 -6.92 -16.38 13.39
CA SER A 374 -7.62 -17.68 13.43
C SER A 374 -8.80 -17.71 12.48
N THR A 375 -8.78 -18.69 11.59
CA THR A 375 -9.89 -19.07 10.71
C THR A 375 -10.97 -19.86 11.44
N THR A 376 -10.67 -20.41 12.63
CA THR A 376 -11.54 -21.30 13.40
C THR A 376 -12.28 -20.59 14.55
N GLY A 377 -12.24 -19.26 14.61
CA GLY A 377 -12.94 -18.47 15.63
C GLY A 377 -12.16 -18.30 16.93
N PHE A 378 -12.86 -17.89 18.00
CA PHE A 378 -12.27 -17.68 19.33
C PHE A 378 -12.06 -19.01 20.06
N ARG A 379 -10.95 -19.13 20.78
CA ARG A 379 -10.68 -20.25 21.69
C ARG A 379 -10.99 -19.86 23.13
N ALA A 380 -11.41 -20.81 23.95
CA ALA A 380 -11.70 -20.58 25.37
C ALA A 380 -10.48 -20.02 26.14
N GLU A 381 -9.27 -20.39 25.76
CA GLU A 381 -8.03 -19.84 26.31
C GLU A 381 -7.89 -18.33 26.06
N THR A 382 -8.20 -17.89 24.82
CA THR A 382 -8.19 -16.47 24.44
C THR A 382 -9.22 -15.68 25.24
N ILE A 383 -10.43 -16.23 25.44
CA ILE A 383 -11.47 -15.61 26.27
C ILE A 383 -11.02 -15.53 27.73
N THR A 384 -10.43 -16.60 28.26
CA THR A 384 -9.92 -16.62 29.65
C THR A 384 -8.82 -15.58 29.85
N GLN A 385 -7.93 -15.40 28.87
CA GLN A 385 -6.91 -14.36 28.90
C GLN A 385 -7.54 -12.95 28.87
N LEU A 386 -8.54 -12.72 28.02
CA LEU A 386 -9.24 -11.44 27.94
C LEU A 386 -10.03 -11.13 29.22
N GLN A 387 -10.71 -12.12 29.81
CA GLN A 387 -11.37 -11.98 31.11
C GLN A 387 -10.37 -11.55 32.19
N ARG A 388 -9.18 -12.15 32.24
CA ARG A 388 -8.10 -11.74 33.16
C ARG A 388 -7.64 -10.31 32.91
N GLN A 389 -7.48 -9.91 31.64
CA GLN A 389 -7.06 -8.56 31.26
C GLN A 389 -8.11 -7.50 31.61
N LEU A 390 -9.40 -7.82 31.41
CA LEU A 390 -10.52 -6.95 31.73
C LEU A 390 -10.88 -6.96 33.23
N GLY A 391 -10.25 -7.82 34.04
CA GLY A 391 -10.54 -7.97 35.46
C GLY A 391 -11.89 -8.60 35.77
N VAL A 392 -12.58 -9.16 34.76
CA VAL A 392 -13.92 -9.74 34.91
C VAL A 392 -13.77 -11.20 35.33
N ARG A 393 -14.42 -11.60 36.43
CA ARG A 393 -14.44 -12.99 36.89
C ARG A 393 -15.88 -13.47 36.93
N ALA A 394 -16.14 -14.63 36.31
CA ALA A 394 -17.43 -15.28 36.41
C ALA A 394 -17.81 -15.44 37.89
N PRO A 395 -19.08 -15.18 38.27
CA PRO A 395 -19.57 -15.45 39.61
C PRO A 395 -19.27 -16.91 39.96
N ARG A 396 -18.39 -17.15 40.93
CA ARG A 396 -18.18 -18.51 41.43
C ARG A 396 -19.51 -18.95 42.06
N PRO A 397 -20.06 -20.14 41.73
CA PRO A 397 -21.10 -20.70 42.56
C PRO A 397 -20.54 -20.74 43.99
N ARG A 398 -21.18 -20.00 44.90
CA ARG A 398 -20.88 -20.11 46.33
C ARG A 398 -21.00 -21.60 46.64
N VAL A 399 -19.90 -22.21 47.08
CA VAL A 399 -19.90 -23.59 47.56
C VAL A 399 -21.07 -23.70 48.53
N ARG A 400 -22.03 -24.58 48.23
CA ARG A 400 -23.17 -24.85 49.12
C ARG A 400 -22.59 -25.24 50.48
N GLN A 401 -22.86 -24.42 51.49
CA GLN A 401 -22.51 -24.71 52.87
C GLN A 401 -23.25 -25.98 53.28
N HIS A 402 -22.52 -26.97 53.80
CA HIS A 402 -23.01 -28.06 54.66
C HIS A 402 -24.30 -28.84 54.31
N ASP A 403 -24.87 -28.74 53.11
CA ASP A 403 -26.08 -29.49 52.77
C ASP A 403 -25.77 -30.98 52.54
N GLY A 404 -26.14 -31.84 53.49
CA GLY A 404 -26.19 -33.30 53.32
C GLY A 404 -25.15 -34.14 54.08
N LEU A 405 -24.35 -33.54 54.96
CA LEU A 405 -23.42 -34.26 55.86
C LEU A 405 -24.13 -34.65 57.16
N LEU A 406 -23.88 -35.87 57.66
CA LEU A 406 -24.33 -36.29 59.01
C LEU A 406 -23.53 -35.53 60.10
N PRO A 407 -24.00 -35.52 61.36
CA PRO A 407 -23.19 -34.99 62.47
C PRO A 407 -21.80 -35.63 62.46
N ASP A 408 -20.77 -34.80 62.65
CA ASP A 408 -19.35 -35.19 62.63
C ASP A 408 -18.78 -35.64 61.26
N GLU A 409 -19.51 -35.43 60.16
CA GLU A 409 -18.96 -35.59 58.80
C GLU A 409 -18.49 -34.24 58.22
N TRP A 410 -17.30 -34.26 57.60
CA TRP A 410 -16.62 -33.10 57.06
C TRP A 410 -16.20 -33.31 55.61
N TRP A 411 -16.23 -32.23 54.83
CA TRP A 411 -15.49 -32.21 53.58
C TRP A 411 -13.98 -32.21 53.87
N PRO A 412 -13.15 -33.01 53.16
CA PRO A 412 -11.70 -33.07 53.39
C PRO A 412 -11.04 -31.69 53.37
N THR A 413 -11.53 -30.78 52.52
CA THR A 413 -11.00 -29.43 52.37
C THR A 413 -11.32 -28.51 53.54
N GLU A 414 -12.43 -28.76 54.23
CA GLU A 414 -12.83 -28.03 55.44
C GLU A 414 -12.10 -28.61 56.65
N LEU A 415 -12.07 -29.94 56.79
CA LEU A 415 -11.35 -30.63 57.87
C LEU A 415 -9.87 -30.26 57.89
N VAL A 416 -9.19 -30.23 56.74
CA VAL A 416 -7.79 -29.76 56.60
C VAL A 416 -7.62 -28.35 57.14
N ARG A 417 -8.56 -27.45 56.87
CA ARG A 417 -8.50 -26.05 57.34
C ARG A 417 -8.74 -25.97 58.85
N THR A 418 -9.68 -26.74 59.39
CA THR A 418 -10.01 -26.78 60.82
C THR A 418 -8.92 -27.43 61.67
N LEU A 419 -8.22 -28.43 61.11
CA LEU A 419 -7.11 -29.12 61.77
C LEU A 419 -5.75 -28.45 61.54
N GLY A 420 -5.63 -27.55 60.56
CA GLY A 420 -4.37 -26.88 60.22
C GLY A 420 -3.32 -27.80 59.59
N ILE A 421 -3.74 -28.89 58.93
CA ILE A 421 -2.84 -29.91 58.36
C ILE A 421 -2.71 -29.75 56.84
N PRO A 422 -1.62 -30.23 56.20
CA PRO A 422 -1.53 -30.26 54.73
C PRO A 422 -2.56 -31.20 54.10
N ARG A 423 -3.13 -30.80 52.95
CA ARG A 423 -4.08 -31.66 52.20
C ARG A 423 -3.51 -33.03 51.87
N GLY A 424 -2.21 -33.11 51.54
CA GLY A 424 -1.54 -34.36 51.22
C GLY A 424 -1.57 -35.38 52.36
N SER A 425 -1.38 -34.92 53.60
CA SER A 425 -1.39 -35.77 54.80
C SER A 425 -2.76 -36.40 55.04
N LEU A 426 -3.84 -35.62 54.93
CA LEU A 426 -5.19 -36.16 55.10
C LEU A 426 -5.52 -37.22 54.03
N TYR A 427 -5.21 -36.97 52.74
CA TYR A 427 -5.44 -37.96 51.68
C TYR A 427 -4.56 -39.21 51.84
N HIS A 428 -3.34 -39.06 52.39
CA HIS A 428 -2.50 -40.19 52.73
C HIS A 428 -3.13 -41.05 53.84
N TRP A 429 -3.67 -40.44 54.89
CA TRP A 429 -4.36 -41.15 55.97
C TRP A 429 -5.65 -41.83 55.52
N ILE A 430 -6.41 -41.20 54.62
CA ILE A 430 -7.58 -41.82 53.97
C ILE A 430 -7.16 -43.09 53.23
N ARG A 431 -6.05 -43.04 52.45
CA ARG A 431 -5.55 -44.21 51.71
C ARG A 431 -5.01 -45.32 52.62
N GLN A 432 -4.44 -44.96 53.76
CA GLN A 432 -3.96 -45.93 54.75
C GLN A 432 -5.08 -46.46 55.66
N GLY A 433 -6.32 -45.99 55.50
CA GLY A 433 -7.45 -46.39 56.35
C GLY A 433 -7.37 -45.86 57.79
N LEU A 434 -6.49 -44.89 58.05
CA LEU A 434 -6.23 -44.33 59.38
C LEU A 434 -7.32 -43.36 59.85
N VAL A 435 -8.14 -42.89 58.91
CA VAL A 435 -9.33 -42.06 59.13
C VAL A 435 -10.51 -42.73 58.45
N ARG A 436 -11.67 -42.72 59.11
CA ARG A 436 -12.92 -43.17 58.52
C ARG A 436 -13.37 -42.20 57.45
N ALA A 437 -13.28 -42.63 56.19
CA ALA A 437 -13.75 -41.85 55.07
C ALA A 437 -14.63 -42.71 54.17
N ARG A 438 -15.72 -42.15 53.68
CA ARG A 438 -16.60 -42.77 52.68
C ARG A 438 -16.55 -41.97 51.40
N GLN A 439 -16.68 -42.66 50.28
CA GLN A 439 -16.79 -42.04 48.97
C GLN A 439 -18.26 -41.94 48.60
N LEU A 440 -18.72 -40.77 48.17
CA LEU A 440 -20.08 -40.60 47.68
C LEU A 440 -20.20 -41.19 46.27
N ASP A 441 -21.33 -41.88 46.00
CA ASP A 441 -21.65 -42.50 44.71
C ASP A 441 -22.09 -41.50 43.62
N GLU A 442 -21.96 -40.20 43.90
CA GLU A 442 -22.16 -39.13 42.91
C GLU A 442 -21.01 -39.10 41.87
N PRO A 443 -21.25 -38.60 40.63
CA PRO A 443 -20.32 -38.73 39.48
C PRO A 443 -18.92 -38.11 39.67
N LEU A 444 -18.66 -37.41 40.77
CA LEU A 444 -17.37 -36.82 41.12
C LEU A 444 -16.61 -37.60 42.20
N HIS A 445 -17.14 -38.74 42.68
CA HIS A 445 -16.51 -39.65 43.63
C HIS A 445 -15.83 -38.93 44.80
N ARG A 446 -16.57 -38.01 45.43
CA ARG A 446 -16.04 -37.13 46.47
C ARG A 446 -15.89 -37.88 47.79
N TRP A 447 -14.78 -37.63 48.48
CA TRP A 447 -14.54 -38.17 49.82
C TRP A 447 -15.25 -37.32 50.86
N VAL A 448 -15.91 -37.99 51.80
CA VAL A 448 -16.45 -37.44 53.04
C VAL A 448 -15.72 -38.10 54.19
N VAL A 449 -15.24 -37.30 55.14
CA VAL A 449 -14.41 -37.76 56.25
C VAL A 449 -15.18 -37.61 57.54
N TRP A 450 -15.27 -38.67 58.34
CA TRP A 450 -15.87 -38.61 59.66
C TRP A 450 -14.80 -38.24 60.70
N ALA A 451 -15.07 -37.19 61.47
CA ALA A 451 -14.20 -36.70 62.54
C ALA A 451 -15.01 -35.92 63.59
N ASP A 452 -15.32 -36.58 64.70
CA ASP A 452 -15.86 -35.94 65.92
C ASP A 452 -14.76 -35.15 66.65
N GLU A 453 -15.09 -34.46 67.74
CA GLU A 453 -14.13 -33.62 68.48
C GLU A 453 -12.93 -34.42 69.00
N ALA A 454 -13.16 -35.66 69.46
CA ALA A 454 -12.11 -36.56 69.92
C ALA A 454 -11.19 -37.05 68.77
N GLU A 455 -11.77 -37.35 67.62
CA GLU A 455 -11.03 -37.77 66.42
C GLU A 455 -10.24 -36.59 65.82
N GLN A 456 -10.79 -35.38 65.88
CA GLN A 456 -10.07 -34.16 65.48
C GLN A 456 -8.84 -33.92 66.38
N GLU A 457 -8.97 -34.08 67.69
CA GLU A 457 -7.85 -34.00 68.65
C GLU A 457 -6.81 -35.09 68.35
N ARG A 458 -7.25 -36.35 68.15
CA ARG A 458 -6.38 -37.48 67.80
C ARG A 458 -5.60 -37.22 66.51
N LEU A 459 -6.23 -36.65 65.49
CA LEU A 459 -5.59 -36.33 64.21
C LEU A 459 -4.61 -35.16 64.32
N ARG A 460 -4.87 -34.17 65.18
CA ARG A 460 -3.89 -33.10 65.49
C ARG A 460 -2.68 -33.68 66.21
N GLU A 461 -2.88 -34.50 67.24
CA GLU A 461 -1.78 -35.14 67.97
C GLU A 461 -0.97 -36.07 67.06
N TYR A 462 -1.64 -36.86 66.22
CA TYR A 462 -1.00 -37.74 65.26
C TYR A 462 -0.14 -36.96 64.25
N HIS A 463 -0.64 -35.81 63.76
CA HIS A 463 0.15 -34.93 62.90
C HIS A 463 1.39 -34.37 63.60
N GLN A 464 1.24 -33.91 64.85
CA GLN A 464 2.34 -33.36 65.63
C GLN A 464 3.41 -34.41 65.95
N ARG A 465 3.00 -35.65 66.27
CA ARG A 465 3.92 -36.78 66.46
C ARG A 465 4.61 -37.19 65.16
N ALA A 466 3.87 -37.28 64.06
CA ALA A 466 4.44 -37.59 62.75
C ALA A 466 5.46 -36.54 62.30
N ILE A 467 5.22 -35.25 62.54
CA ILE A 467 6.23 -34.20 62.30
C ILE A 467 7.46 -34.39 63.21
N GLY A 468 7.26 -34.75 64.48
CA GLY A 468 8.34 -35.00 65.44
C GLY A 468 9.23 -36.19 65.06
N ASP A 469 8.64 -37.29 64.58
CA ASP A 469 9.36 -38.49 64.17
C ASP A 469 10.03 -38.31 62.80
N ASP A 470 9.40 -37.61 61.85
CA ASP A 470 9.98 -37.32 60.52
C ASP A 470 11.18 -36.34 60.63
N PHE A 471 11.15 -35.42 61.61
CA PHE A 471 12.32 -34.61 61.97
C PHE A 471 13.42 -35.41 62.68
N ARG A 472 13.08 -36.43 63.48
CA ARG A 472 14.08 -37.31 64.13
C ARG A 472 14.86 -38.12 63.10
N HIS A 473 14.16 -38.76 62.15
CA HIS A 473 14.81 -39.56 61.10
C HIS A 473 15.71 -38.72 60.18
N ARG A 474 15.38 -37.45 59.94
CA ARG A 474 16.20 -36.54 59.13
C ARG A 474 17.57 -36.19 59.74
N TRP A 475 17.74 -36.33 61.06
CA TRP A 475 18.98 -35.99 61.76
C TRP A 475 19.79 -37.22 62.22
N THR A 476 19.18 -38.40 62.34
CA THR A 476 19.90 -39.62 62.75
C THR A 476 20.48 -40.41 61.57
N ASP A 477 19.97 -40.24 60.35
CA ASP A 477 20.39 -41.04 59.17
C ASP A 477 21.24 -40.27 58.14
N ALA A 478 21.99 -39.23 58.56
CA ALA A 478 22.97 -38.58 57.70
C ALA A 478 24.40 -39.11 57.99
N PRO A 479 24.98 -40.01 57.16
CA PRO A 479 26.40 -40.33 57.26
C PRO A 479 27.24 -39.15 56.77
N LEU A 480 28.20 -38.75 57.60
CA LEU A 480 29.22 -37.75 57.29
C LEU A 480 30.17 -38.34 56.24
N ALA A 481 29.89 -38.10 54.95
CA ALA A 481 30.80 -38.45 53.86
C ALA A 481 31.74 -37.27 53.57
N GLU A 482 32.98 -37.50 53.96
CA GLU A 482 34.27 -36.85 53.68
C GLU A 482 34.33 -35.84 52.52
N GLN A 483 34.75 -34.63 52.89
CA GLN A 483 35.58 -33.77 52.06
C GLN A 483 36.99 -34.34 52.00
N LEU A 484 37.45 -34.74 50.81
CA LEU A 484 38.76 -34.44 50.22
C LEU A 484 38.78 -34.86 48.74
#